data_AF-A0A645HUY6-F1
#
_entry.id   AF-A0A645HUY6-F1
#
_cell.length_a   1.000
_cell.length_b   1.000
_cell.length_c   1.000
_cell.angle_alpha   90.00
_cell.angle_beta   90.00
_cell.angle_gamma   90.00
#
_symmetry.space_group_name_H-M   'P 1'
#
loop_
_entity.id
_entity.type
_entity.pdbx_description
1 polymer ?
#
loop_
_entity_poly.entity_id
_entity_poly.type
_entity_poly.pdbx_seq_one_letter_code
_entity_poly.pdbx_strand_id
1 'polypeptide(L)' 'MIESFLINVWRSGALMGASPEEAFFVKVDMDTMTQSDIADGRLVCLIGVAPVRPAEFVIFRITQKTSQQ' A
#
# COMPACT_ATOMS: atom_id res chain seq x y z
N MET A 1 3.88 5.74 -8.21
CA MET A 1 2.50 5.51 -8.73
C MET A 1 1.50 5.32 -7.60
N ILE A 2 1.72 4.36 -6.69
CA ILE A 2 0.83 4.13 -5.53
C ILE A 2 0.76 5.36 -4.61
N GLU A 3 1.91 5.92 -4.23
CA GLU A 3 1.95 7.13 -3.40
C GLU A 3 1.23 8.31 -4.05
N SER A 4 1.49 8.57 -5.34
CA SER A 4 0.83 9.65 -6.09
C SER A 4 -0.70 9.50 -6.13
N PHE A 5 -1.20 8.26 -6.22
CA PHE A 5 -2.62 7.98 -6.12
C PHE A 5 -3.15 8.28 -4.70
N LEU A 6 -2.47 7.79 -3.66
CA LEU A 6 -2.88 8.01 -2.27
C LEU A 6 -2.81 9.48 -1.86
N ILE A 7 -1.88 10.26 -2.41
CA ILE A 7 -1.85 11.73 -2.26
C ILE A 7 -3.13 12.36 -2.80
N ASN A 8 -3.62 11.92 -3.96
CA ASN A 8 -4.86 12.44 -4.52
C ASN A 8 -6.08 12.04 -3.68
N VAL A 9 -6.12 10.82 -3.15
CA VAL A 9 -7.19 10.33 -2.26
C VAL A 9 -7.18 11.07 -0.90
N TRP A 10 -6.00 11.38 -0.36
CA TRP A 10 -5.87 12.24 0.82
C TRP A 10 -6.37 13.66 0.53
N ARG A 11 -5.94 14.25 -0.59
CA ARG A 11 -6.39 15.59 -1.02
C ARG A 11 -7.88 15.69 -1.27
N SER A 12 -8.54 14.59 -1.66
CA SER A 12 -10.00 14.55 -1.80
C SER A 12 -10.74 14.41 -0.45
N GLY A 13 -10.01 14.36 0.67
CA GLY A 13 -10.58 14.25 2.01
C GLY A 13 -11.04 12.84 2.39
N ALA A 14 -10.61 11.80 1.66
CA ALA A 14 -11.00 10.43 1.97
C ALA A 14 -10.08 9.75 3.00
N LEU A 15 -8.90 10.32 3.25
CA LEU A 15 -7.95 9.88 4.29
C LEU A 15 -7.81 10.95 5.37
N MET A 16 -7.64 10.52 6.63
CA MET A 16 -7.38 11.38 7.79
C MET A 16 -5.88 11.67 7.95
N GLY A 17 -5.53 12.79 8.55
CA GLY A 17 -4.13 13.18 8.79
C GLY A 17 -3.83 14.59 8.28
N ALA A 18 -3.06 15.36 9.03
CA ALA A 18 -2.65 16.72 8.66
C ALA A 18 -1.59 16.73 7.54
N SER A 19 -0.89 15.61 7.35
CA SER A 19 0.08 15.39 6.28
C SER A 19 -0.08 14.00 5.66
N PRO A 20 0.46 13.77 4.44
CA PRO A 20 0.41 12.46 3.79
C PRO A 20 0.98 11.32 4.64
N GLU A 21 2.03 11.59 5.41
CA GLU A 21 2.72 10.60 6.25
C GLU A 21 1.87 10.15 7.45
N GLU A 22 0.95 10.99 7.91
CA GLU A 22 -0.07 10.62 8.91
C GLU A 22 -1.24 9.85 8.28
N ALA A 23 -1.47 10.06 6.98
CA ALA A 23 -2.63 9.53 6.26
C ALA A 23 -2.42 8.15 5.64
N PHE A 24 -1.20 7.87 5.16
CA PHE A 24 -0.86 6.59 4.59
C PHE A 24 0.65 6.34 4.62
N PHE A 25 1.03 5.08 4.42
CA PHE A 25 2.40 4.72 4.08
C PHE A 25 2.42 3.62 3.01
N VAL A 26 3.51 3.55 2.26
CA VAL A 26 3.78 2.50 1.29
C VAL A 26 5.18 1.94 1.57
N LYS A 27 5.29 0.64 1.81
CA LYS A 27 6.55 -0.06 2.04
C LYS A 27 6.69 -1.18 1.01
N VAL A 28 7.81 -1.16 0.29
CA VAL A 28 8.21 -2.21 -0.66
C VAL A 28 9.71 -2.39 -0.52
N ASP A 29 10.12 -3.39 0.26
CA ASP A 29 11.51 -3.72 0.49
C ASP A 29 11.69 -5.20 0.86
N MET A 30 12.92 -5.59 1.20
CA MET A 30 13.26 -6.95 1.58
C MET A 30 12.60 -7.42 2.88
N ASP A 31 12.07 -6.51 3.71
CA ASP A 31 11.29 -6.90 4.89
C ASP A 31 9.84 -7.26 4.53
N THR A 32 9.36 -6.78 3.38
CA THR A 32 7.98 -7.06 2.91
C THR A 32 7.85 -8.38 2.16
N MET A 33 8.96 -9.03 1.82
CA MET A 33 9.01 -10.17 0.91
C MET A 33 9.94 -11.25 1.46
N THR A 34 9.58 -12.52 1.30
CA THR A 34 10.49 -13.64 1.61
C THR A 34 11.37 -13.97 0.40
N GLN A 35 12.46 -14.72 0.63
CA GLN A 35 13.26 -15.30 -0.46
C GLN A 35 12.41 -16.17 -1.41
N SER A 36 11.40 -16.87 -0.89
CA SER A 36 10.47 -17.63 -1.73
C SER A 36 9.61 -16.73 -2.60
N ASP A 37 9.13 -15.60 -2.08
CA ASP A 37 8.35 -14.65 -2.86
C ASP A 37 9.18 -14.07 -4.01
N ILE A 38 10.45 -13.74 -3.75
CA ILE A 38 11.37 -13.23 -4.78
C ILE A 38 11.63 -14.30 -5.85
N ALA A 39 11.94 -15.52 -5.44
CA ALA A 39 12.20 -16.63 -6.37
C ALA A 39 10.98 -16.97 -7.24
N ASP A 40 9.78 -16.84 -6.68
CA ASP A 40 8.51 -17.04 -7.39
C ASP A 40 8.10 -15.83 -8.25
N GLY A 41 8.89 -14.76 -8.28
CA GLY A 41 8.53 -13.53 -8.99
C GLY A 41 7.30 -12.83 -8.40
N ARG A 42 7.12 -12.88 -7.08
CA ARG A 42 6.04 -12.19 -6.36
C ARG A 42 6.58 -10.91 -5.75
N LEU A 43 5.98 -9.78 -6.14
CA LEU A 43 6.19 -8.50 -5.48
C LEU A 43 5.10 -8.30 -4.41
N VAL A 44 5.51 -7.97 -3.18
CA VAL A 44 4.59 -7.66 -2.08
C VAL A 44 4.76 -6.19 -1.72
N CYS A 45 3.67 -5.43 -1.81
CA CYS A 45 3.61 -4.04 -1.39
C CYS A 45 2.74 -3.93 -0.15
N LEU A 46 3.30 -3.42 0.95
CA LEU A 46 2.55 -3.15 2.18
C LEU A 46 2.07 -1.71 2.18
N ILE A 47 0.76 -1.52 2.30
CA ILE A 47 0.13 -0.20 2.28
C ILE A 47 -0.73 -0.06 3.53
N GLY A 48 -0.44 0.95 4.36
CA GLY A 48 -1.33 1.39 5.43
C GLY A 48 -2.05 2.65 5.03
N VAL A 49 -3.35 2.75 5.35
CA VAL A 49 -4.18 3.94 5.10
C VAL A 49 -5.03 4.24 6.32
N ALA A 50 -5.24 5.52 6.61
CA ALA A 50 -6.13 6.01 7.65
C ALA A 50 -7.42 6.58 7.01
N PRO A 51 -8.44 5.76 6.75
CA PRO A 51 -9.67 6.24 6.12
C PRO A 51 -10.50 7.13 7.07
N VAL A 52 -11.30 8.04 6.51
CA VAL A 52 -12.30 8.80 7.29
C VAL A 52 -13.37 7.83 7.82
N ARG A 53 -13.72 7.96 9.11
CA ARG A 53 -14.69 7.07 9.77
C ARG A 53 -16.09 7.12 9.14
N PRO A 54 -16.84 5.98 9.16
CA PRO A 54 -16.53 4.76 9.90
C PRO A 54 -16.08 3.63 8.96
N ALA A 55 -14.94 3.76 8.28
CA ALA A 55 -14.27 2.59 7.69
C ALA A 55 -13.25 2.06 8.69
N GLU A 56 -13.57 0.96 9.38
CA GLU A 56 -12.77 0.52 10.53
C GLU A 56 -11.43 -0.11 10.13
N PHE A 57 -11.29 -0.88 9.03
CA PHE A 57 -9.97 -1.28 8.51
C PHE A 57 -10.04 -1.65 7.01
N VAL A 58 -9.10 -1.16 6.19
CA VAL A 58 -8.92 -1.61 4.79
C VAL A 58 -7.48 -2.07 4.60
N ILE A 59 -7.27 -3.38 4.41
CA ILE A 59 -5.95 -3.97 4.11
C ILE A 59 -5.92 -4.33 2.62
N PHE A 60 -5.13 -3.61 1.84
CA PHE A 60 -4.86 -3.98 0.45
C PHE A 60 -3.62 -4.88 0.40
N ARG A 61 -3.82 -6.18 0.17
CA ARG A 61 -2.73 -7.10 -0.17
C ARG A 61 -2.68 -7.28 -1.68
N ILE A 62 -1.86 -6.46 -2.33
CA ILE A 62 -1.68 -6.53 -3.78
C ILE A 62 -0.53 -7.49 -4.06
N THR A 63 -0.81 -8.54 -4.82
CA THR A 63 0.21 -9.48 -5.31
C THR A 63 0.25 -9.39 -6.83
N GLN A 64 1.40 -8.98 -7.37
CA GLN A 64 1.65 -9.00 -8.80
C GLN A 64 2.57 -10.16 -9.12
N LYS A 65 2.14 -11.04 -10.03
CA LYS A 65 3.03 -12.04 -10.64
C LYS A 65 3.88 -11.32 -11.69
N THR A 66 5.19 -11.33 -11.50
CA THR A 66 6.13 -10.73 -12.45
C THR A 66 6.56 -11.70 -13.55
N SER A 67 6.21 -12.98 -13.43
CA SER A 67 6.42 -14.02 -14.43
C SER A 67 5.09 -14.63 -14.89
N GLN A 68 4.94 -14.73 -16.22
CA GLN A 68 3.85 -15.44 -16.87
C GLN A 68 4.39 -16.81 -17.29
N GLN A 69 4.09 -17.83 -16.50
CA GLN A 69 3.98 -19.20 -17.00
C GLN A 69 2.57 -19.69 -16.73
#